data_AF-A0AAW6P7Y6-F1
#
_entry.id   AF-A0AAW6P7Y6-F1
#
_cell.length_a   1.000
_cell.length_b   1.000
_cell.length_c   1.000
_cell.angle_alpha   90.00
_cell.angle_beta   90.00
_cell.angle_gamma   90.00
#
_symmetry.space_group_name_H-M   'P 1'
#
loop_
_entity.id
_entity.type
_entity.pdbx_description
1 polymer ?
#
loop_
_entity_poly.entity_id
_entity_poly.type
_entity_poly.pdbx_seq_one_letter_code
_entity_poly.pdbx_strand_id
1 'polypeptide(L)'
;MPDIQATYIEVSAEVRYWEDAKINGQEDSEGDLVPFRRGDLWCPVIRLEDGLVMDWPAGMIADIHYKVCDAGEYWLLDDIRQRVAKWAGYYVPDDFLCPTENGYGDYIIFKVNAHGLINGWRKPEIEWGGREDDQEGWKALQHAGIEVKP
;
A
#
# COMPACT_ATOMS: atom_id res chain seq x y z
N MET A 1 -24.47 -2.58 -4.02
CA MET A 1 -23.29 -2.74 -4.90
C MET A 1 -22.91 -4.21 -4.84
N PRO A 2 -22.41 -4.86 -5.90
CA PRO A 2 -21.84 -6.19 -5.74
C PRO A 2 -20.79 -6.15 -4.63
N ASP A 3 -20.67 -7.21 -3.84
CA ASP A 3 -19.65 -7.31 -2.80
C ASP A 3 -18.27 -7.27 -3.48
N ILE A 4 -17.66 -6.10 -3.56
CA ILE A 4 -16.31 -5.95 -4.09
C ILE A 4 -15.37 -6.55 -3.05
N GLN A 5 -14.72 -7.65 -3.41
CA GLN A 5 -13.76 -8.31 -2.57
C GLN A 5 -12.35 -7.83 -2.91
N ALA A 6 -11.73 -7.10 -1.97
CA ALA A 6 -10.32 -6.76 -2.04
C ALA A 6 -9.51 -7.74 -1.18
N THR A 7 -8.39 -8.21 -1.74
CA THR A 7 -7.45 -9.13 -1.10
C THR A 7 -6.11 -8.47 -0.82
N TYR A 8 -5.71 -7.50 -1.64
CA TYR A 8 -4.42 -6.82 -1.52
C TYR A 8 -4.57 -5.30 -1.66
N ILE A 9 -3.56 -4.57 -1.17
CA ILE A 9 -3.26 -3.21 -1.57
C ILE A 9 -1.96 -3.20 -2.40
N GLU A 10 -2.00 -2.56 -3.56
CA GLU A 10 -0.84 -2.22 -4.38
C GLU A 10 -0.45 -0.78 -4.11
N VAL A 11 0.83 -0.57 -3.82
CA VAL A 11 1.41 0.75 -3.52
C VAL A 11 2.34 1.16 -4.65
N SER A 12 2.34 2.44 -4.97
CA SER A 12 3.36 3.08 -5.79
C SER A 12 3.57 4.48 -5.24
N ALA A 13 4.60 4.67 -4.43
CA ALA A 13 4.85 5.94 -3.75
C ALA A 13 6.27 6.45 -4.03
N GLU A 14 6.37 7.71 -4.46
CA GLU A 14 7.65 8.40 -4.61
C GLU A 14 8.26 8.70 -3.25
N VAL A 15 9.45 8.15 -2.99
CA VAL A 15 10.13 8.28 -1.69
C VAL A 15 11.14 9.41 -1.75
N ARG A 16 11.00 10.35 -0.80
CA ARG A 16 11.88 11.52 -0.72
C ARG A 16 13.20 11.26 0.02
N TYR A 17 13.14 10.46 1.08
CA TYR A 17 14.26 10.18 1.98
C TYR A 17 14.34 8.67 2.18
N TRP A 18 15.25 8.01 1.44
CA TRP A 18 15.45 6.57 1.56
C TRP A 18 16.21 6.23 2.85
N GLU A 19 17.09 7.14 3.28
CA GLU A 19 17.89 7.07 4.50
C GLU A 19 17.06 6.95 5.78
N ASP A 20 15.78 7.30 5.76
CA ASP A 20 14.89 7.14 6.92
C ASP A 20 14.48 5.67 7.14
N ALA A 21 14.79 4.76 6.22
CA ALA A 21 14.58 3.32 6.38
C ALA A 21 15.85 2.57 6.78
N LYS A 22 15.66 1.43 7.47
CA LYS A 22 16.71 0.47 7.80
C LYS A 22 16.37 -0.90 7.26
N ILE A 23 17.23 -1.45 6.41
CA ILE A 23 17.11 -2.80 5.85
C ILE A 23 18.17 -3.69 6.51
N ASN A 24 17.74 -4.77 7.17
CA ASN A 24 18.60 -5.63 7.98
C ASN A 24 19.44 -4.87 9.04
N GLY A 25 18.89 -3.77 9.56
CA GLY A 25 19.54 -2.90 10.53
C GLY A 25 20.53 -1.89 9.94
N GLN A 26 20.78 -1.92 8.63
CA GLN A 26 21.59 -0.94 7.91
C GLN A 26 20.69 0.16 7.33
N GLU A 27 21.11 1.41 7.47
CA GLU A 27 20.45 2.56 6.82
C GLU A 27 20.46 2.41 5.30
N ASP A 28 19.33 2.68 4.65
CA ASP A 28 19.19 2.60 3.20
C ASP A 28 19.44 3.96 2.53
N SER A 29 20.63 4.53 2.77
CA SER A 29 20.93 5.92 2.41
C SER A 29 20.70 6.28 0.94
N GLU A 30 20.82 5.31 0.04
CA GLU A 30 20.63 5.50 -1.41
C GLU A 30 19.37 4.83 -1.96
N GLY A 31 18.61 4.09 -1.13
CA GLY A 31 17.46 3.29 -1.56
C GLY A 31 17.83 2.00 -2.30
N ASP A 32 19.07 1.53 -2.20
CA ASP A 32 19.58 0.38 -2.95
C ASP A 32 19.38 -0.95 -2.21
N LEU A 33 19.04 -0.90 -0.91
CA LEU A 33 18.84 -2.09 -0.08
C LEU A 33 17.38 -2.56 -0.10
N VAL A 34 16.43 -1.63 -0.16
CA VAL A 34 15.01 -1.95 -0.07
C VAL A 34 14.53 -2.74 -1.31
N PRO A 35 13.72 -3.80 -1.14
CA PRO A 35 13.09 -4.46 -2.27
C PRO A 35 12.00 -3.58 -2.90
N PHE A 36 11.62 -3.91 -4.14
CA PHE A 36 10.52 -3.28 -4.88
C PHE A 36 10.70 -1.80 -5.24
N ARG A 37 11.93 -1.28 -5.15
CA ARG A 37 12.23 0.02 -5.75
C ARG A 37 12.12 -0.04 -7.26
N ARG A 38 11.47 0.97 -7.85
CA ARG A 38 11.36 1.20 -9.29
C ARG A 38 11.61 2.68 -9.58
N GLY A 39 12.86 3.03 -9.84
CA GLY A 39 13.28 4.43 -9.92
C GLY A 39 13.12 5.10 -8.56
N ASP A 40 12.34 6.17 -8.50
CA ASP A 40 12.06 6.90 -7.26
C ASP A 40 10.85 6.33 -6.49
N LEU A 41 10.19 5.30 -7.04
CA LEU A 41 9.00 4.70 -6.46
C LEU A 41 9.33 3.48 -5.60
N TRP A 42 8.67 3.36 -4.45
CA TRP A 42 8.56 2.12 -3.71
C TRP A 42 7.24 1.43 -4.03
N CYS A 43 7.30 0.15 -4.42
CA CYS A 43 6.15 -0.54 -5.02
C CYS A 43 5.81 -1.92 -4.43
N PRO A 44 5.56 -2.04 -3.11
CA PRO A 44 5.10 -3.29 -2.53
C PRO A 44 3.64 -3.60 -2.88
N VAL A 45 3.31 -4.90 -2.81
CA VAL A 45 1.93 -5.39 -2.74
C VAL A 45 1.74 -6.06 -1.40
N ILE A 46 0.70 -5.70 -0.66
CA ILE A 46 0.48 -6.17 0.71
C ILE A 46 -0.88 -6.87 0.78
N ARG A 47 -0.91 -8.07 1.35
CA ARG A 47 -2.15 -8.80 1.60
C ARG A 47 -2.89 -8.21 2.80
N LEU A 48 -4.17 -7.88 2.60
CA LEU A 48 -4.97 -7.18 3.61
C LEU A 48 -5.27 -8.04 4.84
N GLU A 49 -5.39 -9.36 4.65
CA GLU A 49 -5.79 -10.28 5.72
C GLU A 49 -4.82 -10.27 6.90
N ASP A 50 -3.52 -10.24 6.63
CA ASP A 50 -2.48 -10.45 7.64
C ASP A 50 -1.26 -9.52 7.51
N GLY A 51 -1.26 -8.63 6.52
CA GLY A 51 -0.16 -7.69 6.32
C GLY A 51 1.09 -8.34 5.74
N LEU A 52 0.95 -9.48 5.05
CA LEU A 52 2.05 -10.09 4.32
C LEU A 52 2.43 -9.21 3.12
N VAL A 53 3.66 -8.72 3.09
CA VAL A 53 4.25 -8.10 1.90
C VAL A 53 4.58 -9.21 0.91
N MET A 54 3.89 -9.22 -0.23
CA MET A 54 4.02 -10.25 -1.25
C MET A 54 5.43 -10.22 -1.84
N ASP A 55 5.99 -11.42 -2.05
CA ASP A 55 7.31 -11.60 -2.67
C ASP A 55 8.47 -10.98 -1.85
N TRP A 56 8.27 -10.78 -0.54
CA TRP A 56 9.31 -10.29 0.38
C TRP A 56 10.54 -11.21 0.41
N PRO A 57 11.77 -10.68 0.32
CA PRO A 57 12.98 -11.50 0.38
C PRO A 57 13.08 -12.28 1.70
N ALA A 58 13.29 -13.59 1.60
CA ALA A 58 13.32 -14.48 2.75
C ALA A 58 14.41 -14.07 3.77
N GLY A 59 14.02 -13.94 5.04
CA GLY A 59 14.94 -13.58 6.13
C GLY A 59 15.24 -12.08 6.25
N MET A 60 14.79 -11.25 5.31
CA MET A 60 14.99 -9.80 5.36
C MET A 60 14.07 -9.17 6.41
N ILE A 61 14.61 -8.21 7.18
CA ILE A 61 13.82 -7.34 8.06
C ILE A 61 13.95 -5.89 7.59
N ALA A 62 12.91 -5.09 7.81
CA ALA A 62 12.93 -3.68 7.48
C ALA A 62 12.24 -2.83 8.56
N ASP A 63 12.78 -1.65 8.78
CA ASP A 63 12.14 -0.53 9.48
C ASP A 63 11.90 0.54 8.41
N ILE A 64 10.65 0.72 7.98
CA ILE A 64 10.27 1.61 6.88
C ILE A 64 9.69 2.89 7.47
N HIS A 65 10.21 4.04 7.03
CA HIS A 65 9.73 5.36 7.41
C HIS A 65 9.90 6.33 6.22
N TYR A 66 9.09 6.16 5.18
CA TYR A 66 9.23 6.92 3.93
C TYR A 66 8.31 8.12 3.89
N LYS A 67 8.88 9.32 3.68
CA LYS A 67 8.10 10.49 3.27
C LYS A 67 7.72 10.37 1.79
N VAL A 68 6.43 10.47 1.49
CA VAL A 68 5.87 10.52 0.14
C VAL A 68 5.87 11.97 -0.35
N CYS A 69 6.39 12.21 -1.56
CA CYS A 69 6.61 13.56 -2.09
C CYS A 69 5.51 14.05 -3.05
N ASP A 70 4.25 13.68 -2.79
CA ASP A 70 3.03 14.13 -3.51
C ASP A 70 2.55 13.26 -4.70
N ALA A 71 3.15 12.07 -4.93
CA ALA A 71 2.78 11.17 -6.03
C ALA A 71 2.45 9.72 -5.60
N GLY A 72 1.76 9.56 -4.46
CA GLY A 72 1.31 8.25 -4.00
C GLY A 72 0.11 7.73 -4.80
N GLU A 73 0.22 6.56 -5.41
CA GLU A 73 -0.91 5.81 -5.92
C GLU A 73 -1.16 4.54 -5.10
N TYR A 74 -2.41 4.34 -4.70
CA TYR A 74 -2.85 3.19 -3.92
C TYR A 74 -4.07 2.56 -4.56
N TRP A 75 -4.01 1.24 -4.72
CA TRP A 75 -5.04 0.47 -5.41
C TRP A 75 -5.40 -0.76 -4.59
N LEU A 76 -6.70 -1.03 -4.44
CA LEU A 76 -7.15 -2.33 -3.96
C LEU A 76 -7.16 -3.32 -5.12
N LEU A 77 -6.67 -4.52 -4.86
CA LEU A 77 -6.67 -5.64 -5.80
C LEU A 77 -7.55 -6.78 -5.31
N ASP A 78 -8.17 -7.52 -6.23
CA ASP A 78 -8.85 -8.79 -5.94
C ASP A 78 -7.86 -9.97 -5.76
N ASP A 79 -8.37 -11.18 -5.62
CA ASP A 79 -7.58 -12.40 -5.40
C ASP A 79 -6.68 -12.79 -6.60
N ILE A 80 -7.07 -12.41 -7.82
CA ILE A 80 -6.30 -12.60 -9.07
C ILE A 80 -5.42 -11.39 -9.43
N ARG A 81 -5.23 -10.45 -8.49
CA ARG A 81 -4.42 -9.23 -8.61
C ARG A 81 -4.91 -8.23 -9.67
N GLN A 82 -6.21 -8.19 -9.98
CA GLN A 82 -6.81 -7.12 -10.77
C GLN A 82 -7.18 -5.94 -9.87
N ARG A 83 -6.95 -4.71 -10.35
CA ARG A 83 -7.35 -3.49 -9.64
C ARG A 83 -8.88 -3.41 -9.60
N VAL A 84 -9.44 -3.22 -8.40
CA VAL A 84 -10.89 -3.09 -8.19
C VAL A 84 -11.31 -1.74 -7.63
N ALA A 85 -10.39 -1.01 -7.00
CA ALA A 85 -10.64 0.33 -6.50
C ALA A 85 -9.37 1.17 -6.45
N LYS A 86 -9.51 2.49 -6.61
CA LYS A 86 -8.44 3.47 -6.39
C LYS A 86 -8.70 4.22 -5.10
N TRP A 87 -7.65 4.50 -4.32
CA TRP A 87 -7.76 5.47 -3.24
C TRP A 87 -8.11 6.85 -3.79
N ALA A 88 -9.10 7.50 -3.18
CA ALA A 88 -9.58 8.81 -3.63
C ALA A 88 -8.77 9.99 -3.04
N GLY A 89 -8.11 9.76 -1.92
CA GLY A 89 -7.39 10.79 -1.19
C GLY A 89 -6.03 11.14 -1.79
N TYR A 90 -5.56 12.34 -1.46
CA TYR A 90 -4.24 12.83 -1.83
C TYR A 90 -3.13 12.33 -0.89
N TYR A 91 -3.52 11.95 0.33
CA TYR A 91 -2.62 11.54 1.39
C TYR A 91 -2.46 10.02 1.45
N VAL A 92 -1.39 9.57 2.11
CA VAL A 92 -1.16 8.17 2.44
C VAL A 92 -2.36 7.63 3.24
N PRO A 93 -2.93 6.47 2.87
CA PRO A 93 -3.98 5.83 3.66
C PRO A 93 -3.38 5.21 4.94
N ASP A 94 -3.36 5.98 6.03
CA ASP A 94 -2.71 5.61 7.30
C ASP A 94 -3.16 4.25 7.84
N ASP A 95 -4.46 3.91 7.78
CA ASP A 95 -4.96 2.61 8.26
C ASP A 95 -4.33 1.40 7.53
N PHE A 96 -3.82 1.61 6.31
CA PHE A 96 -3.19 0.59 5.48
C PHE A 96 -1.66 0.63 5.54
N LEU A 97 -1.06 1.80 5.78
CA LEU A 97 0.38 2.02 5.60
C LEU A 97 1.09 2.60 6.83
N CYS A 98 0.35 2.80 7.93
CA CYS A 98 0.82 3.26 9.24
C CYS A 98 0.15 2.48 10.39
N PRO A 99 0.20 1.13 10.41
CA PRO A 99 -0.60 0.30 11.33
C PRO A 99 -0.31 0.51 12.83
N THR A 100 0.87 1.03 13.17
CA THR A 100 1.31 1.20 14.56
C THR A 100 1.62 2.64 14.96
N GLU A 101 1.62 3.57 14.01
CA GLU A 101 2.06 4.96 14.20
C GLU A 101 1.19 5.91 13.36
N ASN A 102 1.28 7.22 13.59
CA ASN A 102 0.56 8.20 12.79
C ASN A 102 1.45 8.67 11.64
N GLY A 103 1.01 8.49 10.40
CA GLY A 103 1.75 8.90 9.20
C GLY A 103 1.60 10.38 8.86
N TYR A 104 0.75 11.11 9.58
CA TYR A 104 0.42 12.52 9.34
C TYR A 104 -0.04 12.81 7.89
N GLY A 105 -0.51 11.78 7.18
CA GLY A 105 -0.92 11.83 5.78
C GLY A 105 0.22 11.79 4.75
N ASP A 106 1.47 11.94 5.17
CA ASP A 106 2.62 12.10 4.25
C ASP A 106 3.61 10.93 4.31
N TYR A 107 3.48 10.04 5.29
CA TYR A 107 4.48 9.01 5.55
C TYR A 107 3.90 7.61 5.44
N ILE A 108 4.73 6.67 4.97
CA ILE A 108 4.52 5.23 5.09
C ILE A 108 5.44 4.73 6.20
N ILE A 109 4.86 4.18 7.28
CA ILE A 109 5.59 3.86 8.51
C ILE A 109 5.19 2.46 9.01
N PHE A 110 6.09 1.48 8.86
CA PHE A 110 5.92 0.17 9.49
C PHE A 110 7.20 -0.66 9.50
N LYS A 111 7.18 -1.76 10.26
CA LYS A 111 8.28 -2.72 10.33
C LYS A 111 7.86 -4.05 9.71
N VAL A 112 8.72 -4.61 8.88
CA VAL A 112 8.52 -5.93 8.26
C VAL A 112 9.48 -6.92 8.91
N ASN A 113 8.96 -8.06 9.38
CA ASN A 113 9.78 -9.10 9.98
C ASN A 113 10.33 -10.10 8.94
N ALA A 114 11.14 -11.05 9.39
CA ALA A 114 11.85 -12.01 8.54
C ALA A 114 10.93 -12.94 7.71
N HIS A 115 9.65 -13.00 8.05
CA HIS A 115 8.62 -13.75 7.33
C HIS A 115 7.83 -12.88 6.34
N GLY A 116 8.19 -11.60 6.18
CA GLY A 116 7.50 -10.64 5.31
C GLY A 116 6.21 -10.07 5.90
N LEU A 117 5.91 -10.34 7.18
CA LEU A 117 4.71 -9.82 7.84
C LEU A 117 4.98 -8.44 8.45
N ILE A 118 4.04 -7.52 8.27
CA ILE A 118 4.06 -6.23 8.93
C ILE A 118 3.72 -6.38 10.42
N ASN A 119 4.60 -5.88 11.28
CA ASN A 119 4.41 -5.93 12.72
C ASN A 119 3.23 -5.05 13.16
N GLY A 120 2.35 -5.62 13.99
CA GLY A 120 1.19 -4.90 14.50
C GLY A 120 0.04 -4.74 13.48
N TRP A 121 0.10 -5.43 12.35
CA TRP A 121 -0.96 -5.37 11.35
C TRP A 121 -2.32 -5.75 11.94
N ARG A 122 -3.31 -4.92 11.65
CA ARG A 122 -4.73 -5.23 11.81
C ARG A 122 -5.35 -5.02 10.45
N LYS A 123 -6.17 -6.00 10.02
CA LYS A 123 -6.89 -5.89 8.75
C LYS A 123 -7.68 -4.57 8.72
N PRO A 124 -7.36 -3.65 7.81
CA PRO A 124 -8.03 -2.37 7.75
C PRO A 124 -9.46 -2.52 7.24
N GLU A 125 -10.35 -1.65 7.70
CA GLU A 125 -11.69 -1.54 7.14
C GLU A 125 -11.64 -0.79 5.80
N ILE A 126 -12.44 -1.23 4.83
CA ILE A 126 -12.51 -0.58 3.53
C ILE A 126 -13.70 0.35 3.54
N GLU A 127 -13.42 1.64 3.66
CA GLU A 127 -14.41 2.69 3.49
C GLU A 127 -14.57 3.01 2.00
N TRP A 128 -15.77 2.81 1.46
CA TRP A 128 -16.07 3.08 0.06
C TRP A 128 -16.43 4.56 -0.14
N GLY A 129 -15.79 5.21 -1.11
CA GLY A 129 -16.09 6.59 -1.48
C GLY A 129 -17.51 6.72 -2.07
N GLY A 130 -18.23 7.79 -1.71
CA GLY A 130 -19.64 7.95 -2.03
C GLY A 130 -19.94 8.77 -3.29
N ARG A 131 -19.03 9.66 -3.74
CA ARG A 131 -19.23 10.61 -4.84
C ARG A 131 -17.96 10.91 -5.63
N GLU A 132 -18.12 11.52 -6.80
CA GLU A 132 -17.01 11.86 -7.70
C GLU A 132 -16.00 12.84 -7.08
N ASP A 133 -16.46 13.75 -6.21
CA ASP A 133 -15.68 14.79 -5.54
C ASP A 133 -15.21 14.41 -4.12
N ASP A 134 -15.61 13.24 -3.60
CA ASP A 134 -15.12 12.75 -2.33
C ASP A 134 -13.61 12.47 -2.44
N GLN A 135 -12.82 13.10 -1.58
CA GLN A 135 -11.35 12.96 -1.50
C GLN A 135 -10.95 11.96 -0.41
N GLU A 136 -11.86 11.06 -0.06
CA GLU A 136 -11.72 10.08 1.01
C GLU A 136 -12.29 8.75 0.54
N GLY A 137 -11.80 7.66 1.12
CA GLY A 137 -12.26 6.31 0.82
C GLY A 137 -11.79 5.75 -0.53
N TRP A 138 -12.26 4.56 -0.82
CA TRP A 138 -11.92 3.78 -2.00
C TRP A 138 -12.98 3.96 -3.09
N LYS A 139 -12.57 4.45 -4.26
CA LYS A 139 -13.43 4.60 -5.44
C LYS A 139 -13.37 3.32 -6.26
N ALA A 140 -14.47 2.57 -6.25
CA ALA A 140 -14.63 1.35 -7.05
C ALA A 140 -14.44 1.64 -8.55
N LEU A 141 -13.71 0.76 -9.24
CA LEU A 141 -13.63 0.79 -10.68
C LEU A 141 -14.93 0.27 -11.27
N GLN A 142 -15.59 1.10 -12.07
CA GLN A 142 -16.69 0.66 -12.91
C GLN A 142 -16.11 -0.29 -13.97
N HIS A 143 -16.19 -1.59 -13.71
CA HIS A 143 -15.99 -2.58 -14.76
C HIS A 143 -17.17 -2.42 -15.71
N ALA A 144 -16.90 -1.89 -16.91
CA ALA A 144 -17.90 -1.76 -17.96
C ALA A 144 -18.59 -3.11 -18.11
N GLY A 145 -19.89 -3.15 -17.84
CA GLY A 145 -20.67 -4.38 -17.86
C GLY A 145 -20.40 -5.12 -19.16
N ILE A 146 -20.10 -6.42 -19.04
CA ILE A 146 -20.34 -7.33 -20.15
C ILE A 146 -21.84 -7.29 -20.35
N GLU A 147 -22.27 -6.51 -21.33
CA GLU A 147 -23.63 -6.50 -21.84
C GLU A 147 -23.88 -7.89 -22.43
N VAL A 148 -24.39 -8.82 -21.61
CA VAL A 148 -24.97 -10.06 -22.12
C VAL A 148 -26.21 -9.67 -22.90
N LYS A 149 -26.04 -9.49 -24.22
CA LYS A 149 -27.15 -9.37 -25.15
C LYS A 149 -27.91 -10.71 -25.20
N PRO A 150 -29.26 -10.66 -25.27
CA PRO A 150 -30.12 -11.83 -25.22
C PRO A 150 -29.91 -12.80 -26.39
#